data_AF-A0A964ZE50-F1
#
_entry.id   AF-A0A964ZE50-F1
#
_cell.length_a   1.000
_cell.length_b   1.000
_cell.length_c   1.000
_cell.angle_alpha   90.00
_cell.angle_beta   90.00
_cell.angle_gamma   90.00
#
_symmetry.space_group_name_H-M   'P 1'
#
loop_
_entity.id
_entity.type
_entity.pdbx_description
1 polymer ?
#
loop_
_entity_poly.entity_id
_entity_poly.type
_entity_poly.pdbx_seq_one_letter_code
_entity_poly.pdbx_strand_id
1 'polypeptide(L)'
;AELIEDEISGWLVPPGDAMLLARRILDALESPEHLSEVAFQGRQTVLEKFGFREQALAYLELIGRLTGKGTIARSSPEESSCER
;
A
#
# COMPACT_ATOMS: atom_id res chain seq x y z
N ALA A 1 -6.08 8.15 7.10
CA ALA A 1 -6.74 6.83 6.99
C ALA A 1 -5.71 5.74 7.28
N GLU A 2 -6.08 4.67 7.99
CA GLU A 2 -5.13 3.64 8.43
C GLU A 2 -4.85 2.56 7.36
N LEU A 3 -5.82 2.22 6.49
CA LEU A 3 -5.62 1.21 5.43
C LEU A 3 -6.38 1.51 4.13
N ILE A 4 -7.67 1.87 4.23
CA ILE A 4 -8.53 2.24 3.10
C ILE A 4 -8.69 3.76 3.07
N GLU A 5 -8.46 4.37 1.92
CA GLU A 5 -8.77 5.76 1.62
C GLU A 5 -10.08 5.82 0.84
N ASP A 6 -11.08 6.49 1.41
CA ASP A 6 -12.44 6.52 0.87
C ASP A 6 -12.46 7.12 -0.53
N GLU A 7 -13.15 6.42 -1.44
CA GLU A 7 -13.29 6.73 -2.87
C GLU A 7 -11.98 6.74 -3.68
N ILE A 8 -10.85 6.39 -3.06
CA ILE A 8 -9.53 6.34 -3.70
C ILE A 8 -9.06 4.89 -3.83
N SER A 9 -8.93 4.18 -2.71
CA SER A 9 -8.47 2.78 -2.66
C SER A 9 -9.56 1.80 -2.22
N GLY A 10 -10.77 2.31 -1.98
CA GLY A 10 -11.97 1.54 -1.66
C GLY A 10 -13.09 2.46 -1.19
N TRP A 11 -14.12 1.89 -0.56
CA TRP A 11 -15.22 2.66 0.02
C TRP A 11 -15.36 2.33 1.50
N LEU A 12 -15.60 3.37 2.30
CA LEU A 12 -15.98 3.23 3.69
C LEU A 12 -17.50 3.26 3.82
N VAL A 13 -18.03 2.33 4.60
CA VAL A 13 -19.47 2.23 4.90
C VAL A 13 -19.63 2.18 6.42
N PRO A 14 -20.58 2.93 7.00
CA PRO A 14 -20.89 2.83 8.43
C PRO A 14 -21.22 1.39 8.83
N PRO A 15 -20.74 0.93 9.99
CA PRO A 15 -21.04 -0.41 10.46
C PRO A 15 -22.55 -0.57 10.70
N GLY A 16 -23.13 -1.66 10.21
CA GLY A 16 -24.55 -1.98 10.35
C GLY A 16 -25.45 -1.40 9.25
N ASP A 17 -24.95 -0.57 8.35
CA ASP A 17 -25.73 -0.05 7.22
C ASP A 17 -25.65 -0.97 6.00
N ALA A 18 -26.47 -2.03 6.02
CA ALA A 18 -26.53 -3.00 4.93
C ALA A 18 -27.02 -2.39 3.60
N MET A 19 -27.89 -1.37 3.66
CA MET A 19 -28.45 -0.74 2.46
C MET A 19 -27.38 0.07 1.74
N LEU A 20 -26.59 0.84 2.48
CA LEU A 20 -25.48 1.61 1.90
C LEU A 20 -24.38 0.70 1.36
N LEU A 21 -24.08 -0.41 2.05
CA LEU A 21 -23.13 -1.41 1.54
C LEU A 21 -23.61 -1.99 0.20
N ALA A 22 -24.88 -2.42 0.12
CA ALA A 22 -25.45 -2.96 -1.11
C ALA A 22 -25.40 -1.93 -2.25
N ARG A 23 -25.70 -0.66 -1.96
CA ARG A 23 -25.64 0.42 -2.95
C ARG A 23 -24.22 0.63 -3.48
N ARG A 24 -23.22 0.73 -2.60
CA ARG A 24 -21.81 0.90 -3.00
C ARG A 24 -21.30 -0.27 -3.85
N ILE A 25 -21.71 -1.51 -3.53
CA ILE A 25 -21.36 -2.68 -4.35
C ILE A 25 -21.98 -2.57 -5.75
N LEU A 26 -23.25 -2.18 -5.85
CA LEU A 26 -23.92 -2.01 -7.15
C LEU A 26 -23.28 -0.88 -7.96
N ASP A 27 -23.05 0.28 -7.36
CA ASP A 27 -22.39 1.42 -8.01
C ASP A 27 -21.00 1.03 -8.56
N ALA A 28 -20.24 0.23 -7.80
CA ALA A 28 -18.94 -0.27 -8.23
C ALA A 28 -19.04 -1.23 -9.43
N LEU A 29 -20.09 -2.05 -9.50
CA LEU A 29 -20.32 -2.97 -10.61
C LEU A 29 -20.87 -2.29 -11.87
N GLU A 30 -21.54 -1.13 -11.73
CA GLU A 30 -22.05 -0.34 -12.85
C GLU A 30 -20.93 0.32 -13.69
N SER A 31 -19.74 0.53 -13.11
CA SER A 31 -18.58 1.07 -13.82
C SER A 31 -17.31 0.23 -13.61
N PRO A 32 -17.09 -0.80 -14.45
CA PRO A 32 -15.91 -1.67 -14.38
C PRO A 32 -14.59 -0.92 -14.50
N GLU A 33 -14.54 0.14 -15.30
CA GLU A 33 -13.33 0.97 -15.49
C GLU A 33 -12.97 1.69 -14.20
N HIS A 34 -13.96 2.31 -13.54
CA HIS A 34 -13.76 2.97 -12.26
C HIS A 34 -13.35 1.97 -11.17
N LEU A 35 -14.00 0.80 -11.12
CA LEU A 35 -13.64 -0.27 -10.20
C LEU A 35 -12.20 -0.76 -10.41
N SER A 36 -11.75 -0.87 -11.67
CA SER A 36 -10.37 -1.25 -11.99
C SER A 36 -9.35 -0.22 -11.48
N GLU A 37 -9.66 1.08 -11.62
CA GLU A 37 -8.82 2.17 -11.10
C GLU A 37 -8.72 2.11 -9.57
N VAL A 38 -9.85 2.01 -8.88
CA VAL A 38 -9.87 1.89 -7.41
C VAL A 38 -9.08 0.66 -6.95
N ALA A 39 -9.22 -0.48 -7.64
CA ALA A 39 -8.44 -1.68 -7.36
C ALA A 39 -6.94 -1.50 -7.61
N PHE A 40 -6.56 -0.75 -8.64
CA PHE A 40 -5.17 -0.41 -8.91
C PHE A 40 -4.59 0.47 -7.80
N GLN A 41 -5.29 1.53 -7.40
CA GLN A 41 -4.88 2.42 -6.31
C GLN A 41 -4.78 1.68 -4.97
N GLY A 42 -5.70 0.76 -4.69
CA GLY A 42 -5.60 -0.12 -3.53
C GLY A 42 -4.33 -0.97 -3.53
N ARG A 43 -3.96 -1.55 -4.68
CA ARG A 43 -2.69 -2.31 -4.81
C ARG A 43 -1.46 -1.42 -4.62
N GLN A 44 -1.44 -0.22 -5.21
CA GLN A 44 -0.31 0.71 -5.03
C GLN A 44 -0.16 1.11 -3.56
N THR A 45 -1.27 1.45 -2.89
CA THR A 45 -1.28 1.79 -1.46
C THR A 45 -0.66 0.69 -0.60
N VAL A 46 -1.00 -0.58 -0.87
CA VAL A 46 -0.42 -1.73 -0.15
C VAL A 46 1.09 -1.82 -0.37
N LEU A 47 1.53 -1.74 -1.62
CA LEU A 47 2.95 -1.88 -1.96
C LEU A 47 3.80 -0.74 -1.37
N GLU A 48 3.29 0.48 -1.41
CA GLU A 48 4.01 1.69 -0.98
C GLU A 48 4.03 1.88 0.54
N LYS A 49 2.98 1.50 1.27
CA LYS A 49 2.88 1.76 2.70
C LYS A 49 3.12 0.53 3.56
N PHE A 50 2.75 -0.65 3.06
CA PHE A 50 2.72 -1.89 3.84
C PHE A 50 3.63 -2.99 3.25
N GLY A 51 4.35 -2.70 2.18
CA GLY A 51 5.30 -3.62 1.57
C GLY A 51 6.51 -3.91 2.47
N PHE A 52 7.01 -5.16 2.41
CA PHE A 52 8.19 -5.59 3.19
C PHE A 52 9.39 -4.67 3.06
N ARG A 53 9.64 -4.13 1.85
CA ARG A 53 10.75 -3.22 1.59
C ARG A 53 10.66 -1.96 2.45
N GLU A 54 9.52 -1.29 2.43
CA GLU A 54 9.32 -0.04 3.16
C GLU A 54 9.31 -0.27 4.67
N GLN A 55 8.74 -1.39 5.11
CA GLN A 55 8.81 -1.81 6.51
C GLN A 55 10.26 -2.09 6.95
N ALA A 56 11.03 -2.83 6.16
CA ALA A 56 12.43 -3.13 6.46
C ALA A 56 13.28 -1.85 6.51
N LEU A 57 13.06 -0.91 5.59
CA LEU A 57 13.74 0.40 5.60
C LEU A 57 13.42 1.19 6.88
N ALA A 58 12.15 1.26 7.28
CA ALA A 58 11.74 1.94 8.52
C ALA A 58 12.39 1.30 9.76
N TYR A 59 12.44 -0.03 9.82
CA TYR A 59 13.15 -0.73 10.90
C TYR A 59 14.65 -0.46 10.90
N LEU A 60 15.31 -0.52 9.74
CA LEU A 60 16.74 -0.25 9.62
C LEU A 60 17.07 1.19 10.03
N GLU A 61 16.24 2.15 9.67
CA GLU A 61 16.37 3.54 10.12
C GLU A 61 16.28 3.64 11.64
N LEU A 62 15.25 3.03 12.25
CA LEU A 62 15.07 3.02 13.70
C LEU A 62 16.27 2.38 14.40
N ILE A 63 16.74 1.23 13.93
CA ILE A 63 17.91 0.53 14.47
C ILE A 63 19.16 1.41 14.34
N GLY A 64 19.38 2.04 13.19
CA GLY A 64 20.51 2.96 12.95
C GLY A 64 20.53 4.12 13.95
N ARG A 65 19.36 4.76 14.16
CA ARG A 65 19.20 5.84 15.14
C ARG A 65 19.49 5.38 16.57
N LEU A 66 18.98 4.21 16.98
CA LEU A 66 19.15 3.69 18.34
C LEU A 66 20.56 3.19 18.62
N THR A 67 21.26 2.68 17.60
CA THR A 67 22.62 2.14 17.74
C THR A 67 23.73 3.18 17.51
N GLY A 68 23.37 4.43 17.17
CA GLY A 68 24.34 5.49 16.92
C GLY A 68 25.14 5.34 15.62
N LYS A 69 24.78 4.38 14.75
CA LYS A 69 25.34 4.25 13.40
C LYS A 69 24.58 5.20 12.48
N GLY A 70 25.18 6.36 12.20
CA GLY A 70 24.65 7.34 11.25
C GLY A 70 24.30 6.69 9.90
N THR A 71 23.13 7.06 9.40
CA THR A 71 22.52 6.81 8.07
C THR A 71 23.38 6.00 7.10
N ILE A 72 23.01 4.72 6.88
CA ILE A 72 23.55 3.93 5.79
C ILE A 72 23.03 4.53 4.48
N ALA A 73 23.93 5.17 3.73
CA ALA A 73 23.63 5.73 2.41
C ALA A 73 23.12 4.62 1.47
N ARG A 74 22.07 4.94 0.69
CA ARG A 74 21.52 4.07 -0.37
C ARG A 74 22.63 3.69 -1.35
N SER A 75 23.13 2.46 -1.30
CA SER A 75 23.94 1.88 -2.38
C SER A 75 23.01 1.17 -3.37
N SER A 76 23.09 1.59 -4.63
CA SER A 76 22.44 1.02 -5.81
C SER A 76 22.76 -0.47 -5.99
N PRO A 77 21.94 -1.23 -6.74
CA PRO A 77 22.16 -2.65 -6.96
C PRO A 77 23.32 -2.85 -7.94
N GLU A 78 24.43 -3.43 -7.46
CA GLU A 78 25.46 -3.97 -8.34
C GLU A 78 25.01 -5.34 -8.88
N GLU A 79 24.96 -5.40 -10.21
CA GLU A 79 24.80 -6.61 -11.01
C GLU A 79 25.87 -7.64 -10.60
N SER A 80 25.45 -8.84 -10.21
CA SER A 80 26.33 -10.01 -10.20
C SER A 80 25.68 -11.11 -11.02
N SER A 81 26.00 -11.06 -12.32
CA SER A 81 26.07 -12.22 -13.19
C SER A 81 26.78 -13.35 -12.45
N CYS A 82 26.09 -14.48 -12.26
CA CYS A 82 26.72 -15.73 -11.87
C CYS A 82 26.47 -16.69 -13.02
N GLU A 83 27.46 -16.76 -13.90
CA GLU A 83 27.63 -17.82 -14.89
C GLU A 83 27.61 -19.19 -14.18
N ARG A 84 26.83 -20.13 -14.72
CA ARG A 84 27.25 -21.51 -15.00
C ARG A 84 26.21 -22.23 -15.84
#